data_AF-A0A941NJ57-F1
#
_entry.id   AF-A0A941NJ57-F1
#
_cell.length_a   1.000
_cell.length_b   1.000
_cell.length_c   1.000
_cell.angle_alpha   90.00
_cell.angle_beta   90.00
_cell.angle_gamma   90.00
#
_symmetry.space_group_name_H-M   'P 1'
#
loop_
_entity.id
_entity.type
_entity.pdbx_description
1 polymer ?
#
loop_
_entity_poly.entity_id
_entity_poly.type
_entity_poly.pdbx_seq_one_letter_code
_entity_poly.pdbx_strand_id
1 'polypeptide(L)'
;MSLQARRIEEVAKKYAVAVSPAIRALIDPNDPNDPIARQFLPDVAELTVTADELADPIADEAHSPVKGVVHRHPDRVLLKAVSSCPVYCRFCFRRETVGPGKANLLSPADLAGALAYIQSRPEIWEV
;
A
#
# COMPACT_ATOMS: atom_id res chain seq x y z
N MET A 1 -23.43 2.49 -19.41
CA MET A 1 -22.04 2.34 -18.93
C MET A 1 -21.39 1.22 -19.72
N SER A 2 -20.19 1.41 -20.27
CA SER A 2 -19.51 0.37 -21.08
C SER A 2 -19.08 -0.82 -20.22
N LEU A 3 -18.92 -2.00 -20.82
CA LEU A 3 -18.41 -3.20 -20.13
C LEU A 3 -17.04 -2.93 -19.48
N GLN A 4 -16.19 -2.18 -20.17
CA GLN A 4 -14.87 -1.78 -19.66
C GLN A 4 -14.98 -0.89 -18.41
N ALA A 5 -15.87 0.10 -18.41
CA ALA A 5 -16.09 0.95 -17.24
C ALA A 5 -16.57 0.14 -16.02
N ARG A 6 -17.46 -0.86 -16.24
CA ARG A 6 -17.91 -1.77 -15.17
C ARG A 6 -16.77 -2.59 -14.58
N ARG A 7 -15.86 -3.11 -15.42
CA ARG A 7 -14.70 -3.87 -14.95
C ARG A 7 -13.68 -3.01 -14.21
N ILE A 8 -13.51 -1.75 -14.63
CA ILE A 8 -12.67 -0.79 -13.88
C ILE A 8 -13.26 -0.50 -12.49
N GLU A 9 -14.59 -0.41 -12.37
CA GLU A 9 -15.24 -0.28 -11.06
C GLU A 9 -15.03 -1.52 -10.18
N GLU A 10 -14.95 -2.73 -10.75
CA GLU A 10 -14.61 -3.94 -9.98
C GLU A 10 -13.19 -3.85 -9.41
N VAL A 11 -12.23 -3.34 -10.19
CA VAL A 11 -10.86 -3.09 -9.71
C VAL A 11 -10.88 -2.09 -8.55
N ALA A 12 -11.62 -0.98 -8.70
CA ALA A 12 -11.73 0.06 -7.68
C ALA A 12 -12.51 -0.37 -6.41
N LYS A 13 -13.31 -1.45 -6.49
CA LYS A 13 -13.91 -2.09 -5.30
C LYS A 13 -12.92 -2.99 -4.57
N LYS A 14 -12.01 -3.64 -5.31
CA LYS A 14 -11.01 -4.55 -4.73
C LYS A 14 -9.83 -3.78 -4.14
N TYR A 15 -9.37 -2.73 -4.82
CA TYR A 15 -8.17 -2.00 -4.44
C TYR A 15 -8.44 -0.50 -4.32
N ALA A 16 -7.72 0.13 -3.39
CA ALA A 16 -7.79 1.57 -3.22
C ALA A 16 -7.25 2.30 -4.47
N VAL A 17 -7.98 3.33 -4.91
CA VAL A 17 -7.60 4.18 -6.03
C VAL A 17 -7.65 5.63 -5.59
N ALA A 18 -6.54 6.34 -5.78
CA ALA A 18 -6.44 7.77 -5.53
C ALA A 18 -5.31 8.32 -6.40
N VAL A 19 -5.56 9.44 -7.06
CA VAL A 19 -4.57 10.16 -7.85
C VAL A 19 -4.67 11.63 -7.45
N SER A 20 -3.58 12.17 -6.91
CA SER A 20 -3.54 13.57 -6.52
C SER A 20 -3.64 14.48 -7.76
N PRO A 21 -4.11 15.72 -7.62
CA PRO A 21 -4.15 16.67 -8.73
C PRO A 21 -2.80 16.87 -9.41
N ALA A 22 -1.72 16.88 -8.61
CA ALA A 22 -0.36 17.03 -9.11
C ALA A 22 0.05 15.85 -10.02
N ILE A 23 -0.23 14.60 -9.62
CA ILE A 23 0.05 13.44 -10.47
C ILE A 23 -0.86 13.42 -11.70
N ARG A 24 -2.15 13.75 -11.53
CA ARG A 24 -3.10 13.79 -12.65
C ARG A 24 -2.68 14.79 -13.73
N ALA A 25 -2.07 15.91 -13.35
CA ALA A 25 -1.60 16.93 -14.29
C ALA A 25 -0.40 16.48 -15.14
N LEU A 26 0.30 15.41 -14.75
CA LEU A 26 1.43 14.84 -15.49
C LEU A 26 1.02 13.79 -16.52
N ILE A 27 -0.25 13.36 -16.52
CA ILE A 27 -0.77 12.36 -17.46
C ILE A 27 -1.09 13.04 -18.80
N ASP A 28 -0.51 12.56 -19.90
CA ASP A 28 -0.94 12.95 -21.24
C ASP A 28 -2.24 12.21 -21.61
N PRO A 29 -3.38 12.91 -21.74
CA PRO A 29 -4.65 12.26 -22.10
C PRO A 29 -4.68 11.76 -23.55
N ASN A 30 -3.72 12.17 -24.39
CA ASN A 30 -3.64 11.77 -25.80
C ASN A 30 -2.73 10.55 -26.02
N ASP A 31 -1.95 10.14 -25.01
CA ASP A 31 -1.15 8.93 -25.07
C ASP A 31 -1.85 7.78 -24.32
N PRO A 32 -2.43 6.79 -25.03
CA PRO A 32 -3.03 5.63 -24.38
C PRO A 32 -2.02 4.77 -23.61
N ASN A 33 -0.71 4.96 -23.84
CA ASN A 33 0.37 4.26 -23.15
C ASN A 33 1.12 5.14 -22.14
N ASP A 34 0.55 6.29 -21.75
CA ASP A 34 1.18 7.25 -20.85
C ASP A 34 1.76 6.55 -19.60
N PRO A 35 3.07 6.71 -19.32
CA PRO A 35 3.74 5.95 -18.27
C PRO A 35 3.29 6.33 -16.86
N ILE A 36 2.74 7.54 -16.66
CA ILE A 36 2.19 7.98 -15.38
C ILE A 36 0.81 7.37 -15.18
N ALA A 37 -0.05 7.40 -16.20
CA ALA A 37 -1.37 6.76 -16.19
C ALA A 37 -1.25 5.28 -15.84
N ARG A 38 -0.30 4.56 -16.46
CA ARG A 38 -0.05 3.13 -16.20
C ARG A 38 0.36 2.82 -14.75
N GLN A 39 0.85 3.80 -13.99
CA GLN A 39 1.23 3.62 -12.60
C GLN A 39 0.06 3.83 -11.63
N PHE A 40 -0.97 4.60 -12.00
CA PHE A 40 -2.00 5.06 -11.06
C PHE A 40 -3.45 4.82 -11.51
N LEU A 41 -3.74 4.74 -12.81
CA LEU A 41 -5.09 4.55 -13.35
C LEU A 41 -5.41 3.05 -13.48
N PRO A 42 -6.44 2.54 -12.80
CA PRO A 42 -6.74 1.11 -12.73
C PRO A 42 -6.83 0.42 -14.09
N ASP A 43 -6.50 -0.86 -14.10
CA ASP A 43 -6.60 -1.72 -15.29
C ASP A 43 -7.31 -3.02 -14.96
N VAL A 44 -8.12 -3.49 -15.89
CA VAL A 44 -8.88 -4.73 -15.77
C VAL A 44 -7.99 -5.96 -15.62
N ALA A 45 -6.72 -5.90 -16.06
CA ALA A 45 -5.73 -6.94 -15.86
C ALA A 45 -5.48 -7.23 -14.37
N GLU A 46 -5.66 -6.24 -13.49
CA GLU A 46 -5.44 -6.36 -12.04
C GLU A 46 -6.48 -7.24 -11.32
N LEU A 47 -7.55 -7.64 -12.03
CA LEU A 47 -8.51 -8.65 -11.57
C LEU A 47 -7.99 -10.08 -11.72
N THR A 48 -6.95 -10.28 -12.53
CA THR A 48 -6.31 -11.58 -12.74
C THR A 48 -5.32 -11.82 -11.62
N VAL A 49 -5.57 -12.82 -10.79
CA VAL A 49 -4.66 -13.28 -9.74
C VAL A 49 -4.07 -14.62 -10.18
N THR A 50 -2.76 -14.71 -10.22
CA THR A 50 -2.03 -15.94 -10.55
C THR A 50 -1.82 -16.82 -9.31
N ALA A 51 -1.47 -18.10 -9.52
CA ALA A 51 -1.23 -19.03 -8.42
C ALA A 51 0.01 -18.68 -7.57
N ASP A 52 0.94 -17.92 -8.15
CA ASP A 52 2.19 -17.51 -7.50
C ASP A 52 2.04 -16.21 -6.68
N GLU A 53 0.89 -15.53 -6.78
CA GLU A 53 0.63 -14.30 -6.04
C GLU A 53 0.31 -14.57 -4.57
N LEU A 54 0.89 -13.73 -3.70
CA LEU A 54 0.69 -13.76 -2.26
C LEU A 54 0.08 -12.44 -1.81
N ALA A 55 -0.84 -12.49 -0.85
CA ALA A 55 -1.44 -11.30 -0.25
C ALA A 55 -0.43 -10.45 0.55
N ASP A 56 0.59 -11.10 1.12
CA ASP A 56 1.74 -10.48 1.78
C ASP A 56 3.05 -10.94 1.11
N PRO A 57 3.37 -10.40 -0.08
CA PRO A 57 4.49 -10.88 -0.89
C PRO A 57 5.85 -10.59 -0.26
N ILE A 58 5.89 -9.74 0.77
CA ILE A 58 7.12 -9.41 1.49
C ILE A 58 7.12 -9.96 2.92
N ALA A 59 6.11 -10.69 3.38
CA ALA A 59 6.03 -11.21 4.75
C ALA A 59 6.09 -10.11 5.84
N ASP A 60 5.47 -8.95 5.59
CA ASP A 60 5.32 -7.88 6.58
C ASP A 60 4.66 -8.39 7.88
N GLU A 61 3.65 -9.28 7.77
CA GLU A 61 2.90 -9.82 8.91
C GLU A 61 3.75 -10.79 9.74
N ALA A 62 4.45 -11.71 9.07
CA ALA A 62 5.33 -12.68 9.74
C ALA A 62 6.47 -12.01 10.52
N HIS A 63 6.86 -10.80 10.11
CA HIS A 63 7.88 -9.99 10.76
C HIS A 63 7.30 -8.86 11.63
N SER A 64 6.03 -8.94 12.06
CA SER A 64 5.36 -7.90 12.87
C SER A 64 5.23 -8.30 14.35
N PRO A 65 6.27 -8.12 15.19
CA PRO A 65 6.25 -8.54 16.60
C PRO A 65 5.27 -7.72 17.45
N VAL A 66 5.03 -6.47 17.07
CA VAL A 66 3.96 -5.62 17.61
C VAL A 66 3.29 -4.90 16.44
N LYS A 67 2.03 -4.49 16.64
CA LYS A 67 1.29 -3.78 15.61
C LYS A 67 2.00 -2.49 15.22
N GLY A 68 2.17 -2.28 13.91
CA GLY A 68 2.84 -1.09 13.38
C GLY A 68 4.35 -1.21 13.22
N VAL A 69 4.99 -2.26 13.73
CA VAL A 69 6.44 -2.48 13.55
C VAL A 69 6.66 -3.69 12.66
N VAL A 70 7.49 -3.55 11.62
CA VAL A 70 8.05 -4.71 10.89
C VAL A 70 9.54 -4.78 11.24
N HIS A 71 9.95 -5.87 11.90
CA HIS A 71 11.33 -6.10 12.33
C HIS A 71 11.90 -7.35 11.64
N ARG A 72 12.37 -7.16 10.41
CA ARG A 72 12.97 -8.23 9.60
C ARG A 72 14.48 -8.34 9.79
N HIS A 73 15.14 -7.21 9.94
CA HIS A 73 16.59 -7.12 10.00
C HIS A 73 17.05 -6.97 11.44
N PRO A 74 18.25 -7.46 11.82
CA PRO A 74 18.67 -7.45 13.21
C PRO A 74 18.79 -6.05 13.85
N ASP A 75 19.02 -5.01 13.04
CA ASP A 75 19.51 -3.71 13.48
C ASP A 75 18.62 -2.54 13.03
N ARG A 76 17.49 -2.83 12.38
CA ARG A 76 16.56 -1.82 11.85
C ARG A 76 15.15 -2.35 11.69
N VAL A 77 14.19 -1.43 11.79
CA VAL A 77 12.76 -1.73 11.67
C VAL A 77 12.09 -0.81 10.64
N LEU A 78 10.83 -1.10 10.31
CA LEU A 78 9.92 -0.16 9.67
C LEU A 78 8.77 0.16 10.61
N LEU A 79 8.50 1.46 10.82
CA LEU A 79 7.31 1.93 11.52
C LEU A 79 6.19 2.28 10.53
N LYS A 80 5.15 1.44 10.48
CA LYS A 80 3.92 1.66 9.70
C LYS A 80 2.94 2.54 10.47
N ALA A 81 3.23 3.84 10.55
CA ALA A 81 2.40 4.81 11.28
C ALA A 81 1.03 5.06 10.60
N VAL A 82 1.02 5.06 9.26
CA VAL A 82 -0.16 5.28 8.44
C VAL A 82 -0.31 4.19 7.38
N SER A 83 -1.56 3.83 7.06
CA SER A 83 -1.91 2.91 5.98
C SER A 83 -2.72 3.59 4.87
N SER A 84 -2.73 4.93 4.84
CA SER A 84 -3.34 5.72 3.78
C SER A 84 -2.27 6.41 2.94
N CYS A 85 -2.56 6.59 1.65
CA CYS A 85 -1.66 7.24 0.69
C CYS A 85 -2.46 8.24 -0.17
N PRO A 86 -1.90 9.42 -0.49
CA PRO A 86 -2.54 10.35 -1.41
C PRO A 86 -2.56 9.85 -2.87
N VAL A 87 -1.71 8.86 -3.19
CA VAL A 87 -1.56 8.29 -4.53
C VAL A 87 -1.39 6.77 -4.44
N TYR A 88 -2.44 6.00 -4.73
CA TYR A 88 -2.34 4.53 -4.69
C TYR A 88 -1.76 4.01 -6.01
N CYS A 89 -0.49 3.59 -5.97
CA CYS A 89 0.18 2.97 -7.11
C CYS A 89 -0.40 1.59 -7.41
N ARG A 90 -0.62 1.28 -8.69
CA ARG A 90 -1.07 -0.04 -9.18
C ARG A 90 -0.10 -1.18 -8.87
N PHE A 91 1.18 -0.86 -8.70
CA PHE A 91 2.24 -1.81 -8.39
C PHE A 91 2.59 -1.84 -6.89
N CYS A 92 1.76 -1.24 -6.03
CA CYS A 92 2.03 -1.22 -4.59
C CYS A 92 2.03 -2.65 -4.01
N PHE A 93 3.17 -3.12 -3.50
CA PHE A 93 3.29 -4.43 -2.84
C PHE A 93 2.52 -4.52 -1.51
N ARG A 94 2.01 -3.39 -1.00
CA ARG A 94 1.12 -3.32 0.18
C ARG A 94 -0.34 -3.04 -0.18
N ARG A 95 -0.73 -3.15 -1.45
CA ARG A 95 -2.10 -2.81 -1.93
C ARG A 95 -3.23 -3.51 -1.19
N GLU A 96 -2.98 -4.69 -0.61
CA GLU A 96 -3.96 -5.47 0.17
C GLU A 96 -4.20 -4.91 1.59
N THR A 97 -3.27 -4.09 2.09
CA THR A 97 -3.26 -3.60 3.49
C THR A 97 -3.38 -2.08 3.62
N VAL A 98 -3.30 -1.34 2.51
CA VAL A 98 -3.47 0.12 2.47
C VAL A 98 -4.82 0.54 1.89
N GLY A 99 -5.33 1.69 2.31
CA GLY A 99 -6.51 2.32 1.75
C GLY A 99 -7.80 2.23 2.56
N PRO A 100 -8.92 2.71 1.99
CA PRO A 100 -10.20 2.80 2.69
C PRO A 100 -10.65 1.46 3.28
N GLY A 101 -11.18 1.48 4.50
CA GLY A 101 -11.60 0.26 5.22
C GLY A 101 -10.46 -0.48 5.93
N LYS A 102 -9.20 -0.03 5.80
CA LYS A 102 -8.07 -0.49 6.60
C LYS A 102 -7.81 0.48 7.75
N ALA A 103 -7.04 0.05 8.76
CA ALA A 103 -6.63 0.93 9.85
C ALA A 103 -5.72 2.05 9.30
N ASN A 104 -6.31 3.22 9.04
CA ASN A 104 -5.63 4.34 8.40
C ASN A 104 -4.45 4.88 9.21
N LEU A 105 -4.56 4.86 10.54
CA LEU A 105 -3.58 5.35 11.49
C LEU A 105 -3.43 4.32 12.60
N LEU A 106 -2.22 4.14 13.12
CA LEU A 106 -2.05 3.46 14.40
C LEU A 106 -2.84 4.23 15.47
N SER A 107 -3.56 3.49 16.32
CA SER A 107 -4.16 4.10 17.49
C SER A 107 -3.05 4.66 18.39
N PRO A 108 -3.33 5.65 19.25
CA PRO A 108 -2.33 6.17 20.19
C PRO A 108 -1.70 5.05 21.06
N ALA A 109 -2.50 4.05 21.44
CA ALA A 109 -2.03 2.89 22.19
C ALA A 109 -1.10 2.00 21.35
N ASP A 110 -1.47 1.69 20.11
CA ASP A 110 -0.63 0.89 19.20
C ASP A 110 0.69 1.61 18.89
N LEU A 111 0.63 2.93 18.65
CA LEU A 111 1.82 3.74 18.40
C LEU A 111 2.74 3.76 19.62
N ALA A 112 2.20 3.95 20.83
CA ALA A 112 3.00 3.87 22.06
C ALA A 112 3.65 2.49 22.23
N GLY A 113 2.92 1.40 21.92
CA GLY A 113 3.46 0.04 21.93
C GLY A 113 4.59 -0.17 20.92
N ALA A 114 4.44 0.35 19.70
CA ALA A 114 5.47 0.34 18.67
C ALA A 114 6.74 1.09 19.10
N LEU A 115 6.58 2.30 19.66
CA LEU A 115 7.71 3.10 20.16
C LEU A 115 8.40 2.44 21.35
N ALA A 116 7.66 1.83 22.28
CA ALA A 116 8.24 1.08 23.39
C ALA A 116 9.01 -0.16 22.92
N TYR A 117 8.52 -0.85 21.88
CA TYR A 117 9.23 -1.97 21.26
C TYR A 117 10.60 -1.55 20.70
N ILE A 118 10.64 -0.40 20.00
CA ILE A 118 11.85 0.17 19.44
C ILE A 118 12.81 0.62 20.55
N GLN A 119 12.31 1.39 21.53
CA GLN A 119 13.13 1.94 22.62
C GLN A 119 13.77 0.86 23.51
N SER A 120 13.14 -0.30 23.65
CA SER A 120 13.67 -1.42 24.45
C SER A 120 14.80 -2.21 23.77
N ARG A 121 15.16 -1.87 22.54
CA ARG A 121 16.12 -2.61 21.70
C ARG A 121 17.28 -1.71 21.25
N PRO A 122 18.39 -1.68 22.01
CA PRO A 122 19.53 -0.81 21.68
C PRO A 122 20.24 -1.20 20.38
N GLU A 123 19.98 -2.41 19.85
CA GLU A 123 20.48 -2.87 18.56
C GLU A 123 19.81 -2.16 17.37
N ILE A 124 18.60 -1.61 17.54
CA ILE A 124 17.90 -0.86 16.50
C ILE A 124 18.49 0.54 16.41
N TRP A 125 19.18 0.83 15.31
CA TRP A 125 19.74 2.16 15.04
C TRP A 125 19.02 2.91 13.91
N GLU A 126 18.26 2.21 13.06
CA GLU A 126 17.46 2.77 11.96
C GLU A 126 15.97 2.36 12.10
N VAL A 127 15.07 3.32 11.86
CA VAL A 127 13.60 3.17 11.95
C VAL A 127 12.94 3.73 10.69
#